data_AF-A0A9D5ZF00-F1
#
_entry.id   AF-A0A9D5ZF00-F1
#
_cell.length_a   1.000
_cell.length_b   1.000
_cell.length_c   1.000
_cell.angle_alpha   90.00
_cell.angle_beta   90.00
_cell.angle_gamma   90.00
#
_symmetry.space_group_name_H-M   'P 1'
#
loop_
_entity.id
_entity.type
_entity.pdbx_description
1 polymer ?
#
loop_
_entity_poly.entity_id
_entity_poly.type
_entity_poly.pdbx_seq_one_letter_code
_entity_poly.pdbx_strand_id
1 'polypeptide(L)'
;MGVLEADFYIRGILASDRRVLAKAITLLESTRPEDQELAWRVQEGILPHSGGAMRIGISGAPGAGKSTFIEAFGMYLIGQGRRVAVLAIDP
;
A
#
# COMPACT_ATOMS: atom_id res chain seq x y z
N MET A 1 -16.17 -17.33 -11.43
CA MET A 1 -15.13 -16.61 -12.20
C MET A 1 -14.16 -15.84 -11.30
N GLY A 2 -14.59 -15.28 -10.16
CA GLY A 2 -13.73 -14.40 -9.32
C GLY A 2 -12.63 -15.04 -8.45
N VAL A 3 -12.52 -16.37 -8.31
CA VAL A 3 -11.46 -16.99 -7.46
C VAL A 3 -10.08 -16.84 -8.10
N LEU A 4 -9.99 -17.07 -9.40
CA LEU A 4 -8.74 -17.00 -10.16
C LEU A 4 -8.23 -15.56 -10.27
N GLU A 5 -9.15 -14.58 -10.31
CA GLU A 5 -8.80 -13.16 -10.34
C GLU A 5 -8.26 -12.68 -8.99
N ALA A 6 -8.88 -13.05 -7.87
CA ALA A 6 -8.36 -12.71 -6.54
C ALA A 6 -6.94 -13.28 -6.32
N ASP A 7 -6.70 -14.52 -6.78
CA ASP A 7 -5.40 -15.18 -6.67
C ASP A 7 -4.29 -14.42 -7.41
N PHE A 8 -4.59 -13.80 -8.56
CA PHE A 8 -3.65 -12.94 -9.29
C PHE A 8 -3.16 -11.79 -8.41
N TYR A 9 -4.07 -11.08 -7.74
CA TYR A 9 -3.72 -9.97 -6.85
C TYR A 9 -2.96 -10.45 -5.63
N ILE A 10 -3.46 -11.47 -4.94
CA ILE A 10 -2.86 -12.00 -3.70
C ILE A 10 -1.42 -12.44 -3.96
N ARG A 11 -1.20 -13.29 -4.97
CA ARG A 11 0.14 -13.78 -5.30
C ARG A 11 1.08 -12.65 -5.72
N GLY A 12 0.62 -11.71 -6.53
CA GLY A 12 1.45 -10.58 -6.95
C GLY A 12 1.84 -9.66 -5.79
N ILE A 13 0.92 -9.38 -4.86
CA ILE A 13 1.21 -8.60 -3.64
C ILE A 13 2.26 -9.32 -2.78
N LEU A 14 2.07 -10.62 -2.51
CA LEU A 14 3.00 -11.41 -1.70
C LEU A 14 4.38 -11.55 -2.35
N ALA A 15 4.43 -11.56 -3.69
CA ALA A 15 5.67 -11.53 -4.46
C ALA A 15 6.32 -10.12 -4.53
N SER A 16 5.74 -9.10 -3.87
CA SER A 16 6.19 -7.70 -3.94
C SER A 16 6.18 -7.11 -5.36
N ASP A 17 5.28 -7.57 -6.24
CA ASP A 17 5.09 -6.98 -7.56
C ASP A 17 4.42 -5.61 -7.43
N ARG A 18 5.19 -4.55 -7.71
CA ARG A 18 4.74 -3.15 -7.62
C ARG A 18 3.57 -2.83 -8.56
N ARG A 19 3.50 -3.46 -9.75
CA ARG A 19 2.41 -3.23 -10.70
C ARG A 19 1.12 -3.87 -10.20
N VAL A 20 1.20 -5.07 -9.66
CA VAL A 20 0.03 -5.75 -9.08
C VAL A 20 -0.44 -5.01 -7.83
N LEU A 21 0.48 -4.57 -6.97
CA LEU A 21 0.15 -3.75 -5.80
C LEU A 21 -0.59 -2.47 -6.19
N ALA A 22 -0.12 -1.74 -7.20
CA ALA A 22 -0.80 -0.53 -7.66
C ALA A 22 -2.22 -0.81 -8.17
N LYS A 23 -2.41 -1.88 -8.96
CA LYS A 23 -3.74 -2.30 -9.41
C LYS A 23 -4.65 -2.70 -8.24
N ALA A 24 -4.10 -3.36 -7.22
CA ALA A 24 -4.85 -3.75 -6.03
C ALA A 24 -5.32 -2.51 -5.25
N ILE A 25 -4.47 -1.50 -5.08
CA ILE A 25 -4.86 -0.24 -4.42
C ILE A 25 -6.04 0.39 -5.17
N THR A 26 -5.95 0.53 -6.50
CA THR A 26 -7.05 1.06 -7.32
C THR A 26 -8.33 0.22 -7.21
N LEU A 27 -8.22 -1.10 -7.16
CA LEU A 27 -9.36 -1.99 -6.95
C LEU A 27 -10.02 -1.77 -5.58
N LEU A 28 -9.22 -1.69 -4.51
CA LEU A 28 -9.71 -1.49 -3.14
C LEU A 28 -10.27 -0.08 -2.90
N GLU A 29 -9.83 0.92 -3.67
CA GLU A 29 -10.36 2.29 -3.64
C GLU A 29 -11.61 2.47 -4.52
N SER A 30 -11.93 1.48 -5.36
CA SER A 30 -13.08 1.58 -6.26
C SER A 30 -14.40 1.61 -5.52
N THR A 31 -15.29 2.51 -5.96
CA THR A 31 -16.67 2.63 -5.45
C THR A 31 -17.68 1.87 -6.32
N ARG A 32 -17.23 1.21 -7.38
CA ARG A 32 -18.11 0.46 -8.29
C ARG A 32 -18.61 -0.83 -7.62
N PRO A 33 -19.92 -1.13 -7.67
CA PRO A 33 -20.46 -2.36 -7.08
C PRO A 33 -19.82 -3.65 -7.61
N GLU A 34 -19.49 -3.69 -8.90
CA GLU A 34 -18.85 -4.84 -9.55
C GLU A 34 -17.44 -5.16 -9.03
N ASP A 35 -16.74 -4.17 -8.46
CA ASP A 35 -15.39 -4.34 -7.94
C ASP A 35 -15.38 -4.85 -6.48
N GLN A 36 -16.49 -4.65 -5.74
CA GLN A 36 -16.55 -4.86 -4.28
C GLN A 36 -16.25 -6.31 -3.87
N GLU A 37 -16.84 -7.28 -4.57
CA GLU A 37 -16.65 -8.69 -4.23
C GLU A 37 -15.20 -9.12 -4.45
N LEU A 38 -14.57 -8.67 -5.53
CA LEU A 38 -13.17 -8.96 -5.80
C LEU A 38 -12.25 -8.26 -4.78
N ALA A 39 -12.51 -6.98 -4.48
CA ALA A 39 -11.76 -6.22 -3.49
C ALA A 39 -11.78 -6.88 -2.10
N TRP A 40 -12.96 -7.30 -1.64
CA TRP A 40 -13.14 -8.00 -0.37
C TRP A 40 -12.28 -9.27 -0.30
N ARG A 41 -12.34 -10.10 -1.35
CA ARG A 41 -11.59 -11.36 -1.39
C ARG A 41 -10.08 -11.16 -1.44
N VAL A 42 -9.62 -10.14 -2.18
CA VAL A 42 -8.21 -9.76 -2.18
C VAL A 42 -7.79 -9.29 -0.78
N GLN A 43 -8.58 -8.46 -0.12
CA GLN A 43 -8.31 -7.96 1.23
C GLN A 43 -8.24 -9.09 2.26
N GLU A 44 -9.21 -10.01 2.28
CA GLU A 44 -9.20 -11.19 3.15
C GLU A 44 -7.95 -12.05 2.92
N GLY A 45 -7.57 -12.27 1.66
CA GLY A 45 -6.41 -13.10 1.31
C GLY A 45 -5.07 -12.51 1.74
N ILE A 46 -4.93 -11.17 1.80
CA ILE A 46 -3.67 -10.52 2.19
C ILE A 46 -3.61 -10.16 3.67
N LEU A 47 -4.75 -10.07 4.37
CA LEU A 47 -4.82 -9.63 5.76
C LEU A 47 -3.93 -10.45 6.72
N PRO A 48 -3.84 -11.80 6.62
CA PRO A 48 -2.94 -12.61 7.45
C PRO A 48 -1.44 -12.28 7.28
N HIS A 49 -1.06 -11.62 6.18
CA HIS A 49 0.33 -11.25 5.87
C HIS A 49 0.65 -9.80 6.24
N SER A 50 -0.29 -9.08 6.86
CA SER A 50 -0.15 -7.68 7.27
C SER A 50 0.36 -7.53 8.73
N GLY A 51 0.60 -6.30 9.17
CA GLY A 51 0.95 -6.00 10.58
C GLY A 51 2.44 -6.07 10.93
N GLY A 52 3.29 -6.68 10.09
CA GLY A 52 4.74 -6.77 10.32
C GLY A 52 5.54 -5.49 10.02
N ALA A 53 4.89 -4.38 9.68
CA ALA A 53 5.53 -3.12 9.31
C ALA A 53 5.39 -2.06 10.41
N MET A 54 6.45 -1.29 10.64
CA MET A 54 6.41 -0.08 11.48
C MET A 54 5.62 1.02 10.74
N ARG A 55 4.65 1.64 11.43
CA ARG A 55 3.81 2.71 10.89
C ARG A 55 4.10 4.00 11.66
N ILE A 56 4.53 5.04 10.94
CA ILE A 56 4.93 6.34 11.51
C ILE A 56 4.04 7.42 10.89
N GLY A 57 3.36 8.19 11.73
CA GLY A 57 2.63 9.39 11.31
C GLY A 57 3.54 10.62 11.33
N ILE A 58 3.54 11.39 10.25
CA ILE A 58 4.30 12.64 10.14
C ILE A 58 3.31 13.78 9.85
N SER A 59 3.33 14.81 10.68
CA SER A 59 2.50 16.01 10.55
C SER A 59 3.35 17.27 10.77
N GLY A 60 2.80 18.42 10.40
CA GLY A 60 3.48 19.71 10.52
C GLY A 60 2.79 20.80 9.70
N ALA A 61 2.97 22.06 10.08
CA ALA A 61 2.38 23.20 9.40
C ALA A 61 2.79 23.29 7.90
N PRO A 62 2.00 23.98 7.05
CA PRO A 62 2.45 24.34 5.70
C PRO A 62 3.82 25.02 5.74
N GLY A 63 4.74 24.63 4.86
CA GLY A 63 6.10 25.18 4.82
C GLY A 63 7.09 24.62 5.86
N ALA A 64 6.68 23.75 6.78
CA ALA A 64 7.55 23.19 7.83
C ALA A 64 8.65 22.21 7.34
N GLY A 65 8.88 22.07 6.03
CA GLY A 65 9.90 21.17 5.47
C GLY A 65 9.55 19.68 5.50
N LYS A 66 8.27 19.31 5.65
CA LYS A 66 7.82 17.91 5.74
C LYS A 66 8.31 17.04 4.58
N SER A 67 8.17 17.50 3.34
CA SER A 67 8.57 16.71 2.16
C SER A 67 10.07 16.45 2.12
N THR A 68 10.88 17.46 2.44
CA THR A 68 12.35 17.33 2.54
C THR A 68 12.74 16.35 3.65
N PHE A 69 12.05 16.40 4.79
CA PHE A 69 12.28 15.45 5.88
C PHE A 69 11.92 14.01 5.47
N ILE A 70 10.74 13.80 4.86
CA ILE A 70 10.28 12.46 4.42
C ILE A 70 11.25 11.86 3.40
N GLU A 71 11.74 12.66 2.46
CA GLU A 71 12.73 12.23 1.47
C GLU A 71 14.05 11.80 2.14
N ALA A 72 14.65 12.68 2.95
CA ALA A 72 15.92 12.40 3.61
C ALA A 72 15.81 11.19 4.57
N PHE A 73 14.74 11.11 5.35
CA PHE A 73 14.48 10.01 6.27
C PHE A 73 14.22 8.70 5.53
N GLY A 74 13.43 8.75 4.45
CA GLY A 74 13.17 7.59 3.59
C GLY A 74 14.45 7.04 2.98
N MET A 75 15.30 7.90 2.42
CA MET A 75 16.59 7.50 1.85
C MET A 75 17.54 6.93 2.89
N TYR A 76 17.57 7.49 4.11
CA TYR A 76 18.31 6.92 5.23
C TYR A 76 17.85 5.48 5.54
N LEU A 77 16.54 5.25 5.67
CA LEU A 77 15.98 3.92 5.93
C LEU A 77 16.26 2.92 4.81
N ILE A 78 16.17 3.36 3.55
CA ILE A 78 16.55 2.54 2.39
C ILE A 78 18.03 2.17 2.45
N GLY A 79 18.91 3.11 2.82
CA GLY A 79 20.33 2.85 3.05
C GLY A 79 20.62 1.83 4.16
N GLN A 80 19.69 1.65 5.10
CA GLN A 80 19.71 0.60 6.13
C GLN A 80 19.08 -0.73 5.67
N GLY A 81 18.79 -0.89 4.37
CA GLY A 81 18.16 -2.08 3.81
C GLY A 81 16.67 -2.22 4.11
N ARG A 82 15.99 -1.16 4.59
CA ARG A 82 14.54 -1.18 4.83
C ARG A 82 13.78 -0.90 3.54
N ARG A 83 12.59 -1.48 3.43
CA ARG A 83 11.60 -1.11 2.40
C ARG A 83 10.69 -0.02 2.97
N VAL A 84 10.53 1.07 2.23
CA VAL A 84 9.75 2.24 2.65
C VAL A 84 8.57 2.45 1.71
N ALA A 85 7.41 2.78 2.28
CA ALA A 85 6.24 3.26 1.56
C ALA A 85 5.78 4.57 2.23
N VAL A 86 5.32 5.52 1.42
CA VAL A 86 4.78 6.81 1.89
C VAL A 86 3.33 6.89 1.43
N LEU A 87 2.41 7.03 2.37
CA LEU A 87 1.00 7.30 2.10
C LEU A 87 0.71 8.76 2.47
N ALA A 88 0.32 9.56 1.49
CA ALA A 88 -0.14 10.92 1.73
C ALA A 88 -1.64 10.89 2.06
N ILE A 89 -2.04 11.64 3.08
CA ILE A 89 -3.44 11.84 3.45
C ILE A 89 -3.75 13.31 3.19
N ASP A 90 -4.69 13.57 2.28
CA ASP A 90 -5.22 14.90 1.96
C ASP A 90 -6.74 14.87 2.24
N PRO A 91 -7.27 15.70 3.14
CA PRO A 91 -8.70 15.73 3.46
C PRO A 91 -9.57 16.32 2.34
#